data_AF-A0A5B6VDX5-F1
#
_entry.id   AF-A0A5B6VDX5-F1
#
_cell.length_a   1.000
_cell.length_b   1.000
_cell.length_c   1.000
_cell.angle_alpha   90.00
_cell.angle_beta   90.00
_cell.angle_gamma   90.00
#
_symmetry.space_group_name_H-M   'P 1'
#
loop_
_entity.id
_entity.type
_entity.pdbx_description
1 polymer ?
#
loop_
_entity_poly.entity_id
_entity_poly.type
_entity_poly.pdbx_seq_one_letter_code
_entity_poly.pdbx_strand_id
1 'polypeptide(L)' 'MTATVGVILRNHEGFVIGACSYPLGRTGDPTTAEAKACLQAVIFVEEMGFRDLVSKGID' A
#
# COMPACT_ATOMS: atom_id res chain seq x y z
N MET A 1 8.43 -11.05 14.29
CA MET A 1 7.11 -10.42 14.17
C MET A 1 6.59 -10.61 12.76
N THR A 2 5.28 -10.78 12.60
CA THR A 2 4.61 -10.72 11.29
C THR A 2 4.08 -9.32 11.11
N ALA A 3 4.38 -8.67 9.97
CA ALA A 3 3.83 -7.37 9.65
C ALA A 3 2.62 -7.52 8.72
N THR A 4 1.69 -6.57 8.81
CA THR A 4 0.54 -6.43 7.91
C THR A 4 0.58 -5.03 7.33
N VAL A 5 0.37 -4.89 6.03
CA VAL A 5 0.15 -3.60 5.39
C VAL A 5 -1.34 -3.39 5.16
N GLY A 6 -1.82 -2.17 5.42
CA GLY A 6 -3.09 -1.68 4.92
C GLY A 6 -2.85 -0.60 3.86
N VAL A 7 -3.55 -0.70 2.74
CA VAL A 7 -3.52 0.29 1.66
C VAL A 7 -4.91 0.88 1.51
N ILE A 8 -4.99 2.21 1.43
CA ILE A 8 -6.22 2.94 1.13
C ILE A 8 -5.96 3.75 -0.14
N LEU A 9 -6.74 3.48 -1.18
CA LEU A 9 -6.72 4.23 -2.42
C LEU A 9 -7.76 5.34 -2.38
N ARG A 10 -7.34 6.56 -2.70
CA ARG A 10 -8.21 7.73 -2.81
C ARG A 10 -8.11 8.32 -4.20
N ASN A 11 -9.22 8.81 -4.74
CA ASN A 11 -9.21 9.60 -5.97
C ASN A 11 -8.65 11.02 -5.70
N HIS A 12 -8.52 11.81 -6.77
CA HIS A 12 -8.00 13.19 -6.69
C HIS A 12 -8.89 14.14 -5.86
N GLU A 13 -10.15 13.79 -5.63
CA GLU A 13 -11.08 14.54 -4.76
C GLU A 13 -10.97 14.09 -3.28
N GLY A 14 -10.16 13.07 -2.98
CA GLY A 14 -9.96 12.53 -1.64
C GLY A 14 -10.93 11.42 -1.23
N PHE A 15 -11.87 11.03 -2.09
CA PHE A 15 -12.80 9.92 -1.84
C PHE A 15 -12.10 8.58 -1.89
N VAL A 16 -12.41 7.69 -0.94
CA VAL A 16 -11.89 6.31 -0.95
C VAL A 16 -12.54 5.53 -2.07
N ILE A 17 -11.73 4.97 -2.96
CA ILE A 17 -12.18 4.18 -4.11
C ILE A 17 -11.71 2.72 -4.03
N GLY A 18 -10.86 2.39 -3.06
CA GLY A 18 -10.38 1.05 -2.83
C GLY A 18 -9.66 0.94 -1.49
N ALA A 19 -9.69 -0.24 -0.89
CA ALA A 19 -8.87 -0.57 0.28
C ALA A 19 -8.55 -2.06 0.28
N CYS A 20 -7.34 -2.39 0.71
CA CYS A 20 -6.89 -3.77 0.85
C CYS A 20 -5.88 -3.91 1.99
N SER A 21 -5.68 -5.15 2.42
CA SER A 21 -4.68 -5.48 3.44
C SER A 21 -3.93 -6.74 3.05
N TYR A 22 -2.61 -6.74 3.22
CA TYR A 22 -1.76 -7.89 2.87
C TYR A 22 -0.89 -8.29 4.06
N PRO A 23 -0.77 -9.60 4.35
CA PRO A 23 0.25 -10.07 5.27
C PRO A 23 1.64 -9.98 4.58
N LEU A 24 2.60 -9.29 5.21
CA LEU A 24 3.98 -9.16 4.69
C LEU A 24 4.92 -10.28 5.15
N GLY A 25 4.39 -11.25 5.88
CA GLY A 25 5.15 -12.36 6.46
C GLY A 25 6.12 -11.89 7.55
N ARG A 26 7.20 -12.64 7.76
CA ARG A 26 8.28 -12.23 8.68
C ARG A 26 9.04 -11.06 8.06
N THR A 27 8.95 -9.90 8.69
CA THR A 27 9.70 -8.69 8.32
C THR A 27 10.55 -8.31 9.52
N GLY A 28 11.87 -8.21 9.31
CA GLY A 28 12.85 -8.03 10.40
C GLY A 28 13.00 -6.57 10.82
N ASP A 29 12.77 -5.64 9.91
CA ASP A 29 12.97 -4.21 10.11
C ASP A 29 11.82 -3.38 9.50
N PRO A 30 11.54 -2.18 10.07
CA PRO A 30 10.48 -1.29 9.60
C PRO A 30 10.68 -0.80 8.16
N THR A 31 11.92 -0.53 7.75
CA THR A 31 12.22 -0.01 6.40
C THR A 31 11.84 -1.03 5.32
N THR A 32 12.14 -2.31 5.51
CA THR A 32 11.71 -3.38 4.62
C THR A 32 10.19 -3.56 4.64
N ALA A 33 9.54 -3.38 5.78
CA ALA A 33 8.08 -3.43 5.86
C ALA A 33 7.43 -2.29 5.06
N GLU A 34 7.96 -1.08 5.15
CA GLU A 34 7.48 0.08 4.39
C GLU A 34 7.74 -0.07 2.88
N ALA A 35 8.93 -0.52 2.48
CA ALA A 35 9.23 -0.79 1.07
C ALA A 35 8.28 -1.83 0.47
N LYS A 36 7.98 -2.90 1.21
CA LYS A 36 7.00 -3.91 0.80
C LYS A 36 5.58 -3.35 0.77
N ALA A 37 5.21 -2.48 1.70
CA ALA A 37 3.92 -1.80 1.70
C ALA A 37 3.73 -0.94 0.44
N CYS A 38 4.75 -0.17 0.06
CA CYS A 38 4.76 0.61 -1.18
C CYS A 38 4.59 -0.27 -2.41
N LEU A 39 5.31 -1.39 -2.49
CA LEU A 39 5.17 -2.34 -3.60
C LEU A 39 3.74 -2.91 -3.70
N GLN A 40 3.14 -3.30 -2.58
CA GLN A 40 1.76 -3.80 -2.56
C GLN A 40 0.74 -2.72 -2.98
N ALA A 41 0.97 -1.46 -2.61
CA ALA A 41 0.12 -0.36 -3.04
C ALA A 41 0.19 -0.14 -4.55
N VAL A 42 1.37 -0.22 -5.17
CA VAL A 42 1.54 -0.12 -6.63
C VAL A 42 0.78 -1.25 -7.34
N ILE A 43 1.00 -2.50 -6.92
CA ILE A 43 0.33 -3.67 -7.52
C ILE A 43 -1.19 -3.52 -7.44
N PHE A 44 -1.73 -3.14 -6.27
CA PHE A 44 -3.17 -2.96 -6.09
C PHE A 44 -3.75 -1.89 -7.02
N VAL A 45 -3.03 -0.79 -7.21
CA VAL A 45 -3.46 0.32 -8.09
C VAL A 45 -3.41 -0.10 -9.56
N GLU A 46 -2.39 -0.86 -9.96
CA GLU A 46 -2.28 -1.43 -11.30
C GLU A 46 -3.40 -2.45 -11.58
N GLU A 47 -3.72 -3.34 -10.63
CA GLU A 47 -4.81 -4.31 -10.73
C GLU A 47 -6.18 -3.64 -10.86
N MET A 48 -6.35 -2.45 -10.27
CA MET A 48 -7.55 -1.62 -10.44
C MET A 48 -7.59 -0.84 -11.77
N GLY A 49 -6.54 -0.92 -12.60
CA GLY A 49 -6.48 -0.28 -13.91
C GLY A 49 -6.06 1.20 -13.88
N PHE A 50 -5.54 1.68 -12.76
CA PHE A 50 -5.02 3.05 -12.65
C PHE A 50 -3.56 3.11 -13.10
N ARG A 51 -3.16 4.28 -13.64
CA ARG A 51 -1.82 4.52 -14.20
C ARG A 51 -1.05 5.65 -13.52
N ASP A 52 -1.71 6.40 -12.66
CA ASP A 52 -1.12 7.52 -11.93
C ASP A 52 -1.35 7.32 -10.44
N LEU A 53 -0.28 7.46 -9.65
CA LEU A 53 -0.25 7.17 -8.23
C LEU A 53 0.64 8.18 -7.50
N VAL A 54 0.08 8.81 -6.48
CA VAL A 54 0.84 9.53 -5.45
C VAL A 54 0.74 8.72 -4.16
N SER A 55 1.87 8.17 -3.70
CA SER A 55 1.93 7.42 -2.45
C SER A 55 2.35 8.34 -1.29
N LYS A 56 1.82 8.03 -0.09
CA LYS A 56 2.21 8.69 1.16
C LYS A 56 2.40 7.63 2.24
N GLY A 57 3.62 7.55 2.80
CA GLY A 57 3.91 6.76 3.99
C GLY A 57 3.40 7.44 5.27
N ILE A 58 3.26 6.66 6.34
CA ILE A 58 3.07 7.21 7.70
C ILE A 58 4.46 7.23 8.34
N ASP A 59 4.99 8.44 8.50
CA ASP A 59 6.23 8.76 9.22
C ASP A 59 5.99 8.73 10.75
#